data_AF-A0A7Y6PZ70-F1
#
_entry.id   AF-A0A7Y6PZ70-F1
#
_cell.length_a   1.000
_cell.length_b   1.000
_cell.length_c   1.000
_cell.angle_alpha   90.00
_cell.angle_beta   90.00
_cell.angle_gamma   90.00
#
_symmetry.space_group_name_H-M   'P 1'
#
loop_
_entity.id
_entity.type
_entity.pdbx_description
1 polymer ?
#
loop_
_entity_poly.entity_id
_entity_poly.type
_entity_poly.pdbx_seq_one_letter_code
_entity_poly.pdbx_strand_id
1 'polypeptide(L)'
;HTSSSDPDRALWVLVQFHAPVHYKPSWIVRTLPSLVRWIALAIVVAPVALEFGERAAVRRLVWWSAIAAALCALGAVVMMAPPLLPLTRLYVWRLAPFAIVAAQIVIAIAVGATVANPRCWQQQPIWRPVAAVVLVVWIAARNPFQLPAPADWSVWLTLAAIALAWVVTPRWRSVVLATAAVATLAAPLWYRRAELIDPQTGITTDGNDADALYAWARTSSPVDAVFLAPPDLYRFRLVARRAVYADFKSPPLAPDGLIEWHARLCQMNGALPTEKVPTHRKRWQDSTGDELFARAKQLGTDFLVLDRSATHDRIAAQPVYSNAAFAVFAVR
;
A
#
# COMPACT_ATOMS: atom_id res chain seq x y z
N HIS A 1 19.50 -27.46 -18.98
CA HIS A 1 18.11 -27.46 -18.47
C HIS A 1 17.25 -26.59 -19.37
N THR A 2 16.60 -27.19 -20.37
CA THR A 2 15.55 -26.55 -21.15
C THR A 2 14.24 -26.68 -20.38
N SER A 3 14.02 -25.81 -19.40
CA SER A 3 12.66 -25.59 -18.89
C SER A 3 11.89 -24.97 -20.04
N SER A 4 11.04 -25.74 -20.70
CA SER A 4 10.03 -25.17 -21.57
C SER A 4 9.11 -24.36 -20.67
N SER A 5 9.38 -23.06 -20.55
CA SER A 5 8.58 -22.15 -19.74
C SER A 5 7.12 -22.36 -20.11
N ASP A 6 6.28 -22.78 -19.17
CA ASP A 6 4.83 -22.85 -19.33
C ASP A 6 4.29 -21.42 -19.10
N PRO A 7 4.08 -20.64 -20.17
CA PRO A 7 3.73 -19.22 -20.02
C PRO A 7 2.36 -19.05 -19.35
N ASP A 8 1.45 -20.00 -19.57
CA ASP A 8 0.10 -20.00 -19.01
C ASP A 8 0.17 -20.26 -17.50
N ARG A 9 1.03 -21.19 -17.07
CA ARG A 9 1.28 -21.42 -15.65
C ARG A 9 1.91 -20.21 -14.97
N ALA A 10 2.93 -19.60 -15.59
CA ALA A 10 3.55 -18.40 -15.04
C ALA A 10 2.53 -17.24 -14.94
N LEU A 11 1.69 -17.03 -15.96
CA LEU A 11 0.63 -16.04 -15.91
C LEU A 11 -0.39 -16.33 -14.80
N TRP A 12 -0.79 -17.59 -14.65
CA TRP A 12 -1.69 -18.02 -13.57
C TRP A 12 -1.08 -17.72 -12.20
N VAL A 13 0.20 -18.08 -11.97
CA VAL A 13 0.89 -17.79 -10.70
C VAL A 13 0.91 -16.28 -10.45
N LEU A 14 1.23 -15.48 -11.46
CA LEU A 14 1.30 -14.02 -11.30
C LEU A 14 -0.07 -13.42 -10.93
N VAL A 15 -1.12 -13.81 -11.65
CA VAL A 15 -2.44 -13.14 -11.60
C VAL A 15 -3.37 -13.73 -10.54
N GLN A 16 -3.33 -15.05 -10.34
CA GLN A 16 -4.27 -15.76 -9.46
C GLN A 16 -3.67 -16.07 -8.10
N PHE A 17 -2.38 -16.42 -8.05
CA PHE A 17 -1.70 -16.78 -6.81
C PHE A 17 -1.06 -15.57 -6.13
N HIS A 18 -0.11 -14.89 -6.80
CA HIS A 18 0.66 -13.81 -6.20
C HIS A 18 -0.10 -12.50 -6.14
N ALA A 19 -0.77 -12.11 -7.24
CA ALA A 19 -1.28 -10.77 -7.51
C ALA A 19 -1.62 -10.02 -6.22
N PRO A 20 -0.74 -9.10 -5.80
CA PRO A 20 -0.98 -8.27 -4.63
C PRO A 20 -2.40 -7.75 -4.68
N VAL A 21 -3.05 -7.67 -3.52
CA VAL A 21 -4.47 -7.30 -3.43
C VAL A 21 -4.78 -6.04 -4.26
N HIS A 22 -3.83 -5.11 -4.39
CA HIS A 22 -3.94 -3.89 -5.18
C HIS A 22 -3.84 -4.03 -6.71
N TYR A 23 -3.49 -5.20 -7.25
CA TYR A 23 -3.55 -5.51 -8.69
C TYR A 23 -4.77 -6.33 -9.08
N LYS A 24 -5.62 -6.72 -8.12
CA LYS A 24 -6.88 -7.40 -8.42
C LYS A 24 -7.84 -6.41 -9.09
N PRO A 25 -8.45 -6.74 -10.25
CA PRO A 25 -9.38 -5.85 -10.94
C PRO A 25 -10.52 -5.38 -10.03
N SER A 26 -11.05 -6.26 -9.17
CA SER A 26 -12.10 -5.91 -8.21
C SER A 26 -11.65 -4.85 -7.18
N TRP A 27 -10.39 -4.89 -6.74
CA TRP A 27 -9.86 -3.88 -5.83
C TRP A 27 -9.66 -2.53 -6.52
N ILE A 28 -9.19 -2.57 -7.77
CA ILE A 28 -9.05 -1.38 -8.62
C ILE A 28 -10.42 -0.72 -8.85
N VAL A 29 -11.44 -1.50 -9.25
CA VAL A 29 -12.82 -1.01 -9.43
C VAL A 29 -13.37 -0.43 -8.13
N ARG A 30 -13.10 -1.06 -6.98
CA ARG A 30 -13.54 -0.55 -5.67
C ARG A 30 -12.88 0.77 -5.28
N THR A 31 -11.65 1.04 -5.75
CA THR A 31 -10.90 2.26 -5.43
C THR A 31 -11.08 3.37 -6.47
N LEU A 32 -11.54 3.05 -7.68
CA LEU A 32 -11.84 3.99 -8.76
C LEU A 32 -12.77 5.15 -8.35
N PRO A 33 -13.85 4.96 -7.57
CA PRO A 33 -14.67 6.07 -7.11
C PRO A 33 -13.89 7.12 -6.31
N SER A 34 -12.87 6.73 -5.54
CA SER A 34 -12.05 7.67 -4.79
C SER A 34 -11.24 8.57 -5.73
N LEU A 35 -10.57 7.97 -6.71
CA LEU A 35 -9.84 8.70 -7.76
C LEU A 35 -10.77 9.67 -8.51
N VAL A 36 -11.91 9.18 -8.99
CA VAL A 36 -12.88 9.99 -9.75
C VAL A 36 -13.38 11.19 -8.95
N ARG A 37 -13.66 11.04 -7.65
CA ARG A 37 -14.11 12.15 -6.80
C ARG A 37 -13.07 13.25 -6.67
N TRP A 38 -11.79 12.90 -6.48
CA TRP A 38 -10.71 13.88 -6.41
C TRP A 38 -10.56 14.66 -7.72
N ILE A 39 -10.60 13.97 -8.86
CA ILE A 39 -10.50 14.62 -10.17
C ILE A 39 -11.74 15.49 -10.44
N ALA A 40 -12.94 14.98 -10.14
CA ALA A 40 -14.18 15.73 -10.30
C ALA A 40 -14.16 17.02 -9.47
N LEU A 41 -13.69 16.94 -8.21
CA LEU A 41 -13.55 18.12 -7.37
C LEU A 41 -12.57 19.12 -7.97
N ALA A 42 -11.38 18.67 -8.41
CA ALA A 42 -10.41 19.53 -9.08
C ALA A 42 -10.99 20.22 -10.32
N ILE A 43 -11.76 19.52 -11.16
CA ILE A 43 -12.43 20.11 -12.33
C ILE A 43 -13.47 21.15 -11.91
N VAL A 44 -14.28 20.87 -10.89
CA VAL A 44 -15.31 21.80 -10.38
C VAL A 44 -14.68 23.09 -9.85
N VAL A 45 -13.55 22.99 -9.13
CA VAL A 45 -12.89 24.14 -8.52
C VAL A 45 -11.85 24.83 -9.43
N ALA A 46 -11.46 24.22 -10.54
CA ALA A 46 -10.44 24.75 -11.45
C ALA A 46 -10.66 26.20 -11.92
N PRO A 47 -11.88 26.66 -12.22
CA PRO A 47 -12.14 28.05 -12.60
C PRO A 47 -11.72 29.05 -11.51
N VAL A 48 -11.99 28.72 -10.25
CA VAL A 48 -11.57 29.52 -9.09
C VAL A 48 -10.04 29.48 -8.96
N ALA A 49 -9.42 28.32 -9.16
CA ALA A 49 -7.96 28.21 -9.18
C ALA A 49 -7.30 29.05 -10.31
N LEU A 50 -7.94 29.15 -11.48
CA LEU A 50 -7.45 29.90 -12.64
C LEU A 50 -7.46 31.42 -12.45
N GLU A 51 -8.23 31.94 -11.50
CA GLU A 51 -8.26 33.37 -11.17
C GLU A 51 -7.02 33.81 -10.38
N PHE A 52 -6.37 32.89 -9.68
CA PHE A 52 -5.26 33.18 -8.76
C PHE A 52 -3.92 32.57 -9.18
N GLY A 53 -3.94 31.39 -9.82
CA GLY A 53 -2.75 30.70 -10.28
C GLY A 53 -2.28 31.11 -11.68
N GLU A 54 -1.08 30.68 -12.05
CA GLU A 54 -0.62 30.74 -13.44
C GLU A 54 -1.57 29.89 -14.31
N ARG A 55 -2.39 30.55 -15.14
CA ARG A 55 -3.47 29.90 -15.90
C ARG A 55 -3.00 28.69 -16.69
N ALA A 56 -1.82 28.76 -17.30
CA ALA A 56 -1.23 27.67 -18.07
C ALA A 56 -0.85 26.48 -17.18
N ALA A 57 -0.28 26.72 -15.99
CA ALA A 57 0.07 25.65 -15.04
C ALA A 57 -1.16 24.94 -14.49
N VAL A 58 -2.19 25.68 -14.04
CA VAL A 58 -3.43 25.09 -13.52
C VAL A 58 -4.14 24.25 -14.58
N ARG A 59 -4.24 24.75 -15.83
CA ARG A 59 -4.82 23.97 -16.93
C ARG A 59 -4.03 22.68 -17.18
N ARG A 60 -2.70 22.74 -17.18
CA ARG A 60 -1.84 21.56 -17.35
C ARG A 60 -2.09 20.52 -16.26
N LEU A 61 -2.19 20.94 -15.00
CA LEU A 61 -2.48 20.04 -13.88
C LEU A 61 -3.85 19.38 -13.99
N VAL A 62 -4.90 20.14 -14.32
CA VAL A 62 -6.26 19.61 -14.52
C VAL A 62 -6.26 18.58 -15.64
N TRP A 63 -5.72 18.91 -16.81
CA TRP A 63 -5.65 18.00 -17.95
C TRP A 63 -4.86 16.74 -17.65
N TRP A 64 -3.68 16.91 -17.05
CA TRP A 64 -2.82 15.78 -16.70
C TRP A 64 -3.53 14.84 -15.70
N SER A 65 -4.20 15.39 -14.68
CA SER A 65 -4.97 14.62 -13.70
C SER A 65 -6.16 13.88 -14.34
N ALA A 66 -6.87 14.52 -15.28
CA ALA A 66 -7.98 13.93 -16.00
C ALA A 66 -7.54 12.82 -16.95
N ILE A 67 -6.46 13.02 -17.71
CA ILE A 67 -5.89 12.02 -18.62
C ILE A 67 -5.40 10.81 -17.82
N ALA A 68 -4.64 11.03 -16.75
CA ALA A 68 -4.15 9.95 -15.89
C ALA A 68 -5.30 9.14 -15.29
N ALA A 69 -6.38 9.81 -14.84
CA ALA A 69 -7.56 9.12 -14.32
C ALA A 69 -8.36 8.39 -15.39
N ALA A 70 -8.48 8.94 -16.60
CA ALA A 70 -9.10 8.27 -17.73
C ALA A 70 -8.32 7.00 -18.11
N LEU A 71 -6.98 7.06 -18.15
CA LEU A 71 -6.13 5.89 -18.36
C LEU A 71 -6.32 4.85 -17.26
N CYS A 72 -6.41 5.26 -15.99
CA CYS A 72 -6.68 4.35 -14.87
C CYS A 72 -8.06 3.70 -14.99
N ALA A 73 -9.10 4.47 -15.36
CA ALA A 73 -10.46 3.96 -15.55
C ALA A 73 -10.55 2.98 -16.72
N LEU A 74 -9.95 3.32 -17.87
CA LEU A 74 -9.85 2.45 -19.03
C LEU A 74 -9.07 1.18 -18.68
N GLY A 75 -7.94 1.31 -18.00
CA GLY A 75 -7.15 0.20 -17.51
C GLY A 75 -7.98 -0.72 -16.60
N ALA A 76 -8.78 -0.16 -15.69
CA ALA A 76 -9.68 -0.93 -14.83
C ALA A 76 -10.70 -1.73 -15.65
N VAL A 77 -11.33 -1.13 -16.66
CA VAL A 77 -12.27 -1.81 -17.56
C VAL A 77 -11.59 -2.93 -18.34
N VAL A 78 -10.43 -2.65 -18.93
CA VAL A 78 -9.63 -3.65 -19.68
C VAL A 78 -9.25 -4.83 -18.78
N MET A 79 -8.83 -4.57 -17.54
CA MET A 79 -8.45 -5.59 -16.56
C MET A 79 -9.63 -6.47 -16.10
N MET A 80 -10.88 -6.06 -16.31
CA MET A 80 -12.05 -6.89 -16.00
C MET A 80 -12.31 -7.96 -17.07
N ALA A 81 -11.69 -7.87 -18.25
CA ALA A 81 -11.79 -8.89 -19.29
C ALA A 81 -10.71 -9.97 -19.10
N PRO A 82 -11.06 -11.24 -18.82
CA PRO A 82 -10.08 -12.31 -18.58
C PRO A 82 -9.01 -12.47 -19.68
N PRO A 83 -9.33 -12.38 -20.99
CA PRO A 83 -8.33 -12.46 -22.05
C PRO A 83 -7.28 -11.35 -22.01
N LEU A 84 -7.60 -10.21 -21.37
CA LEU A 84 -6.74 -9.03 -21.31
C LEU A 84 -6.00 -8.90 -19.97
N LEU A 85 -6.13 -9.88 -19.06
CA LEU A 85 -5.40 -9.91 -17.79
C LEU A 85 -3.87 -9.75 -17.93
N PRO A 86 -3.18 -10.24 -18.98
CA PRO A 86 -1.75 -9.97 -19.17
C PRO A 86 -1.40 -8.47 -19.20
N LEU A 87 -2.33 -7.61 -19.65
CA LEU A 87 -2.14 -6.16 -19.69
C LEU A 87 -2.10 -5.53 -18.28
N THR A 88 -2.43 -6.28 -17.22
CA THR A 88 -2.23 -5.82 -15.84
C THR A 88 -0.77 -5.45 -15.54
N ARG A 89 0.17 -6.04 -16.30
CA ARG A 89 1.61 -5.75 -16.25
C ARG A 89 1.99 -4.36 -16.73
N LEU A 90 1.09 -3.63 -17.39
CA LEU A 90 1.31 -2.21 -17.72
C LEU A 90 1.28 -1.33 -16.47
N TYR A 91 0.79 -1.86 -15.34
CA TYR A 91 0.73 -1.16 -14.06
C TYR A 91 0.08 0.23 -14.14
N VAL A 92 -0.94 0.40 -14.99
CA VAL A 92 -1.58 1.70 -15.25
C VAL A 92 -2.09 2.36 -13.96
N TRP A 93 -2.49 1.56 -12.97
CA TRP A 93 -2.91 2.04 -11.65
C TRP A 93 -1.83 2.81 -10.87
N ARG A 94 -0.54 2.66 -11.22
CA ARG A 94 0.55 3.47 -10.64
C ARG A 94 0.43 4.95 -10.99
N LEU A 95 -0.38 5.32 -11.99
CA LEU A 95 -0.68 6.72 -12.30
C LEU A 95 -1.67 7.36 -11.32
N ALA A 96 -2.49 6.56 -10.63
CA ALA A 96 -3.57 7.07 -9.77
C ALA A 96 -3.09 7.98 -8.62
N PRO A 97 -2.01 7.64 -7.86
CA PRO A 97 -1.51 8.53 -6.82
C PRO A 97 -1.07 9.90 -7.37
N PHE A 98 -0.39 9.91 -8.51
CA PHE A 98 0.05 11.14 -9.15
C PHE A 98 -1.16 11.97 -9.63
N ALA A 99 -2.18 11.32 -10.22
CA ALA A 99 -3.45 11.96 -10.62
C ALA A 99 -4.14 12.65 -9.44
N ILE A 100 -4.19 11.97 -8.30
CA ILE A 100 -4.74 12.51 -7.04
C ILE A 100 -3.91 13.70 -6.56
N VAL A 101 -2.58 13.61 -6.55
CA VAL A 101 -1.71 14.71 -6.13
C VAL A 101 -1.90 15.95 -7.02
N ALA A 102 -1.94 15.78 -8.35
CA ALA A 102 -2.20 16.89 -9.26
C ALA A 102 -3.57 17.55 -9.00
N ALA A 103 -4.61 16.75 -8.75
CA ALA A 103 -5.92 17.25 -8.38
C ALA A 103 -5.90 18.00 -7.03
N GLN A 104 -5.19 17.47 -6.02
CA GLN A 104 -5.03 18.12 -4.71
C GLN A 104 -4.31 19.47 -4.82
N ILE A 105 -3.31 19.60 -5.70
CA ILE A 105 -2.64 20.88 -5.96
C ILE A 105 -3.64 21.90 -6.53
N VAL A 106 -4.46 21.52 -7.51
CA VAL A 106 -5.49 22.41 -8.08
C VAL A 106 -6.49 22.84 -6.99
N ILE A 107 -6.91 21.90 -6.14
CA ILE A 107 -7.81 22.18 -5.01
C ILE A 107 -7.17 23.15 -4.03
N ALA A 108 -5.90 22.97 -3.68
CA ALA A 108 -5.17 23.88 -2.80
C ALA A 108 -5.09 25.30 -3.37
N ILE A 109 -4.84 25.44 -4.68
CA ILE A 109 -4.84 26.75 -5.36
C ILE A 109 -6.23 27.38 -5.30
N ALA A 110 -7.30 26.62 -5.56
CA ALA A 110 -8.67 27.11 -5.46
C ALA A 110 -9.05 27.56 -4.04
N VAL A 111 -8.61 26.81 -3.02
CA VAL A 111 -8.78 27.21 -1.61
C VAL A 111 -8.04 28.52 -1.36
N GLY A 112 -6.77 28.63 -1.79
CA GLY A 112 -6.00 29.87 -1.68
C GLY A 112 -6.70 31.07 -2.34
N ALA A 113 -7.26 30.88 -3.54
CA ALA A 113 -8.03 31.90 -4.24
C ALA A 113 -9.31 32.30 -3.46
N THR A 114 -10.04 31.33 -2.94
CA THR A 114 -11.25 31.53 -2.12
C THR A 114 -10.95 32.34 -0.87
N VAL A 115 -9.81 32.04 -0.23
CA VAL A 115 -9.31 32.73 0.95
C VAL A 115 -8.96 34.19 0.63
N ALA A 116 -8.21 34.41 -0.45
CA ALA A 116 -7.76 35.73 -0.85
C ALA A 116 -8.93 36.62 -1.33
N ASN A 117 -9.89 36.03 -2.04
CA ASN A 117 -11.06 36.71 -2.55
C ASN A 117 -12.31 35.81 -2.50
N PRO A 118 -13.08 35.83 -1.40
CA PRO A 118 -14.30 35.02 -1.27
C PRO A 118 -15.35 35.31 -2.35
N ARG A 119 -15.30 36.49 -3.00
CA ARG A 119 -16.22 36.87 -4.07
C ARG A 119 -15.95 36.11 -5.38
N CYS A 120 -14.83 35.40 -5.52
CA CYS A 120 -14.56 34.56 -6.70
C CYS A 120 -15.71 33.58 -6.97
N TRP A 121 -16.34 33.04 -5.92
CA TRP A 121 -17.48 32.14 -6.04
C TRP A 121 -18.78 32.81 -6.48
N GLN A 122 -18.94 34.12 -6.25
CA GLN A 122 -20.11 34.87 -6.71
C GLN A 122 -20.12 35.02 -8.24
N GLN A 123 -18.95 34.94 -8.87
CA GLN A 123 -18.80 34.98 -10.32
C GLN A 123 -19.00 33.59 -10.96
N GLN A 124 -19.12 32.53 -10.15
CA GLN A 124 -19.35 31.17 -10.62
C GLN A 124 -20.85 30.85 -10.65
N PRO A 125 -21.31 30.01 -11.59
CA PRO A 125 -22.68 29.53 -11.57
C PRO A 125 -22.95 28.72 -10.29
N ILE A 126 -24.15 28.89 -9.70
CA ILE A 126 -24.51 28.35 -8.37
C ILE A 126 -24.32 26.83 -8.23
N TRP A 127 -24.39 26.07 -9.33
CA TRP A 127 -24.16 24.62 -9.29
C TRP A 127 -22.74 24.24 -8.90
N ARG A 128 -21.73 25.08 -9.18
CA ARG A 128 -20.31 24.79 -8.86
C ARG A 128 -20.03 24.74 -7.36
N PRO A 129 -20.33 25.79 -6.56
CA PRO A 129 -20.09 25.72 -5.11
C PRO A 129 -20.91 24.60 -4.47
N VAL A 130 -22.15 24.37 -4.91
CA VAL A 130 -22.95 23.23 -4.43
C VAL A 130 -22.27 21.89 -4.75
N ALA A 131 -21.83 21.68 -5.99
CA ALA A 131 -21.12 20.46 -6.38
C ALA A 131 -19.79 20.28 -5.61
N ALA A 132 -19.04 21.36 -5.39
CA ALA A 132 -17.80 21.32 -4.62
C ALA A 132 -18.05 20.87 -3.17
N VAL A 133 -19.06 21.45 -2.51
CA VAL A 133 -19.44 21.07 -1.14
C VAL A 133 -19.87 19.60 -1.08
N VAL A 134 -20.74 19.17 -2.01
CA VAL A 134 -21.19 17.77 -2.07
C VAL A 134 -20.01 16.82 -2.26
N LEU A 135 -19.08 17.12 -3.16
CA LEU A 135 -17.91 16.28 -3.41
C LEU A 135 -16.96 16.25 -2.20
N VAL A 136 -16.75 17.37 -1.52
CA VAL A 136 -15.94 17.42 -0.29
C VAL A 136 -16.56 16.55 0.81
N VAL A 137 -17.86 16.72 1.07
CA VAL A 137 -18.59 15.91 2.05
C VAL A 137 -18.52 14.43 1.67
N TRP A 138 -18.66 14.11 0.38
CA TRP A 138 -18.60 12.73 -0.09
C TRP A 138 -17.19 12.12 0.05
N ILE A 139 -16.13 12.86 -0.26
CA ILE A 139 -14.74 12.43 -0.06
C ILE A 139 -14.50 12.15 1.43
N ALA A 140 -14.93 13.07 2.31
CA ALA A 140 -14.76 12.93 3.76
C ALA A 140 -15.55 11.73 4.32
N ALA A 141 -16.81 11.55 3.92
CA ALA A 141 -17.68 10.50 4.45
C ALA A 141 -17.35 9.08 3.96
N ARG A 142 -16.62 8.95 2.86
CA ARG A 142 -16.36 7.65 2.20
C ARG A 142 -14.88 7.37 2.02
N ASN A 143 -14.01 7.94 2.86
CA ASN A 143 -12.58 7.70 2.76
C ASN A 143 -12.30 6.18 2.91
N PRO A 144 -11.95 5.48 1.81
CA PRO A 144 -11.87 4.01 1.82
C PRO A 144 -10.56 3.53 2.45
N PHE A 145 -9.60 4.45 2.60
CA PHE A 145 -8.45 4.28 3.44
C PHE A 145 -8.94 4.66 4.83
N GLN A 146 -9.17 3.67 5.69
CA GLN A 146 -9.20 3.86 7.13
C GLN A 146 -7.88 4.54 7.49
N LEU A 147 -7.82 5.86 7.35
CA LEU A 147 -6.68 6.61 7.81
C LEU A 147 -6.61 6.32 9.31
N PRO A 148 -5.42 6.02 9.86
CA PRO A 148 -5.29 5.91 11.30
C PRO A 148 -5.91 7.18 11.90
N ALA A 149 -6.75 7.00 12.93
CA ALA A 149 -7.61 8.04 13.50
C ALA A 149 -7.09 9.48 13.31
N PRO A 150 -5.86 9.87 13.69
CA PRO A 150 -5.36 11.26 13.55
C PRO A 150 -5.34 11.85 12.13
N ALA A 151 -5.22 11.07 11.07
CA ALA A 151 -5.24 11.59 9.70
C ALA A 151 -6.66 11.89 9.18
N ASP A 152 -7.70 11.38 9.83
CA ASP A 152 -9.07 11.86 9.60
C ASP A 152 -9.29 13.26 10.22
N TRP A 153 -8.58 13.60 11.30
CA TRP A 153 -8.75 14.88 11.99
C TRP A 153 -8.21 16.04 11.16
N SER A 154 -7.17 15.83 10.33
CA SER A 154 -6.64 16.91 9.49
C SER A 154 -7.66 17.38 8.45
N VAL A 155 -8.50 16.49 7.93
CA VAL A 155 -9.61 16.87 7.03
C VAL A 155 -10.62 17.73 7.79
N TRP A 156 -11.07 17.27 8.96
CA TRP A 156 -12.03 18.01 9.78
C TRP A 156 -11.49 19.34 10.29
N LEU A 157 -10.22 19.41 10.70
CA LEU A 157 -9.54 20.64 11.10
C LEU A 157 -9.46 21.63 9.94
N THR A 158 -9.21 21.15 8.72
CA THR A 158 -9.21 22.00 7.52
C THR A 158 -10.61 22.54 7.24
N LEU A 159 -11.64 21.70 7.32
CA LEU A 159 -13.03 22.13 7.13
C LEU A 159 -13.46 23.13 8.22
N ALA A 160 -13.12 22.87 9.48
CA ALA A 160 -13.40 23.75 10.60
C ALA A 160 -12.68 25.10 10.46
N ALA A 161 -11.43 25.10 9.99
CA ALA A 161 -10.69 26.32 9.75
C ALA A 161 -11.25 27.14 8.60
N ILE A 162 -11.67 26.48 7.51
CA ILE A 162 -12.37 27.15 6.42
C ILE A 162 -13.65 27.79 6.98
N ALA A 163 -14.48 27.03 7.71
CA ALA A 163 -15.70 27.56 8.32
C ALA A 163 -15.42 28.73 9.28
N LEU A 164 -14.39 28.63 10.13
CA LEU A 164 -13.97 29.70 11.03
C LEU A 164 -13.55 30.94 10.24
N ALA A 165 -12.81 30.78 9.14
CA ALA A 165 -12.37 31.87 8.29
C ALA A 165 -13.52 32.70 7.70
N TRP A 166 -14.70 32.10 7.52
CA TRP A 166 -15.89 32.84 7.08
C TRP A 166 -16.42 33.78 8.17
N VAL A 167 -16.27 33.41 9.45
CA VAL A 167 -16.80 34.15 10.61
C VAL A 167 -15.83 35.22 11.12
N VAL A 168 -14.52 35.00 11.03
CA VAL A 168 -13.53 36.02 11.44
C VAL A 168 -13.50 37.22 10.47
N THR A 169 -13.25 38.41 11.06
CA THR A 169 -13.07 39.66 10.32
C THR A 169 -11.96 39.55 9.26
N PRO A 170 -12.05 40.30 8.14
CA PRO A 170 -11.10 40.21 7.02
C PRO A 170 -9.62 40.28 7.42
N ARG A 171 -9.29 41.09 8.43
CA ARG A 171 -7.90 41.26 8.92
C ARG A 171 -7.27 39.99 9.48
N TRP A 172 -8.08 39.07 10.02
CA TRP A 172 -7.60 37.84 10.68
C TRP A 172 -7.74 36.60 9.82
N ARG A 173 -8.46 36.66 8.69
CA ARG A 173 -8.73 35.50 7.84
C ARG A 173 -7.45 34.83 7.35
N SER A 174 -6.51 35.61 6.84
CA SER A 174 -5.22 35.10 6.36
C SER A 174 -4.43 34.40 7.46
N VAL A 175 -4.42 34.95 8.67
CA VAL A 175 -3.74 34.35 9.84
C VAL A 175 -4.39 33.03 10.24
N VAL A 176 -5.72 32.99 10.36
CA VAL A 176 -6.46 31.77 10.73
C VAL A 176 -6.24 30.67 9.70
N LEU A 177 -6.30 31.00 8.42
CA LEU A 177 -6.13 30.05 7.33
C LEU A 177 -4.68 29.60 7.15
N ALA A 178 -3.70 30.49 7.32
CA ALA A 178 -2.30 30.12 7.32
C ALA A 178 -1.99 29.19 8.50
N THR A 179 -2.48 29.51 9.70
CA THR A 179 -2.32 28.67 10.89
C THR A 179 -2.95 27.30 10.69
N ALA A 180 -4.16 27.25 10.12
CA ALA A 180 -4.81 26.00 9.81
C ALA A 180 -4.09 25.20 8.74
N ALA A 181 -3.61 25.83 7.66
CA ALA A 181 -2.82 25.15 6.63
C ALA A 181 -1.53 24.57 7.23
N VAL A 182 -0.83 25.33 8.06
CA VAL A 182 0.35 24.85 8.79
C VAL A 182 -0.02 23.70 9.70
N ALA A 183 -1.10 23.79 10.48
CA ALA A 183 -1.55 22.70 11.36
C ALA A 183 -1.94 21.44 10.57
N THR A 184 -2.67 21.58 9.47
CA THR A 184 -3.07 20.48 8.57
C THR A 184 -1.89 19.81 7.90
N LEU A 185 -0.81 20.54 7.60
CA LEU A 185 0.42 19.96 7.04
C LEU A 185 1.33 19.38 8.13
N ALA A 186 1.51 20.12 9.22
CA ALA A 186 2.39 19.75 10.32
C ALA A 186 1.86 18.55 11.10
N ALA A 187 0.54 18.41 11.30
CA ALA A 187 0.00 17.29 12.08
C ALA A 187 0.25 15.92 11.42
N PRO A 188 -0.03 15.71 10.11
CA PRO A 188 0.36 14.48 9.43
C PRO A 188 1.86 14.27 9.39
N LEU A 189 2.65 15.32 9.11
CA LEU A 189 4.12 15.23 9.09
C LEU A 189 4.68 14.87 10.47
N TRP A 190 4.12 15.43 11.54
CA TRP A 190 4.52 15.14 12.91
C TRP A 190 4.10 13.73 13.35
N TYR A 191 2.88 13.32 13.00
CA TYR A 191 2.38 11.97 13.26
C TYR A 191 3.22 10.92 12.51
N ARG A 192 3.62 11.23 11.28
CA ARG A 192 4.48 10.40 10.43
C ARG A 192 5.97 10.73 10.60
N ARG A 193 6.36 11.54 11.59
CA ARG A 193 7.75 12.05 11.68
C ARG A 193 8.77 10.92 11.81
N ALA A 194 8.42 9.86 12.55
CA ALA A 194 9.28 8.70 12.71
C ALA A 194 9.53 8.01 11.37
N GLU A 195 8.52 7.93 10.49
CA GLU A 195 8.63 7.37 9.14
C GLU A 195 9.40 8.29 8.18
N LEU A 196 9.44 9.61 8.44
CA LEU A 196 10.10 10.61 7.61
C LEU A 196 11.56 10.90 8.00
N ILE A 197 11.86 10.96 9.30
CA ILE A 197 13.17 11.33 9.87
C ILE A 197 14.13 10.14 9.86
N ASP A 198 13.62 8.95 10.15
CA ASP A 198 14.28 7.72 9.81
C ASP A 198 13.53 7.14 8.61
N PRO A 199 13.81 7.63 7.39
CA PRO A 199 13.27 7.01 6.20
C PRO A 199 13.97 5.66 6.09
N GLN A 200 13.58 4.68 6.90
CA GLN A 200 14.04 3.31 6.86
C GLN A 200 13.59 2.67 5.56
N THR A 201 13.76 3.27 4.38
CA THR A 201 13.42 2.66 3.08
C THR A 201 11.99 2.09 2.97
N GLY A 202 11.03 2.50 3.82
CA GLY A 202 9.69 1.90 3.93
C GLY A 202 9.63 0.55 4.68
N ILE A 203 10.70 0.15 5.33
CA ILE A 203 10.79 -0.97 6.27
C ILE A 203 10.42 -0.42 7.64
N THR A 204 9.13 -0.37 7.98
CA THR A 204 8.76 -0.16 9.38
C THR A 204 9.18 -1.38 10.21
N THR A 205 9.36 -1.20 11.51
CA THR A 205 9.46 -2.30 12.47
C THR A 205 8.25 -3.22 12.33
N ASP A 206 8.46 -4.55 12.35
CA ASP A 206 7.33 -5.50 12.45
C ASP A 206 6.86 -5.65 13.91
N GLY A 207 7.46 -4.89 14.82
CA GLY A 207 7.27 -4.95 16.26
C GLY A 207 8.55 -5.47 16.94
N ASN A 208 8.71 -5.13 18.22
CA ASN A 208 9.95 -5.39 18.97
C ASN A 208 10.42 -6.86 18.86
N ASP A 209 9.50 -7.83 18.89
CA ASP A 209 9.86 -9.24 18.81
C ASP A 209 10.35 -9.66 17.41
N ALA A 210 9.69 -9.21 16.34
CA ALA A 210 10.12 -9.53 14.98
C ALA A 210 11.46 -8.86 14.67
N ASP A 211 11.66 -7.62 15.11
CA ASP A 211 12.93 -6.91 14.90
C ASP A 211 14.08 -7.55 15.68
N ALA A 212 13.82 -8.03 16.90
CA ALA A 212 14.80 -8.78 17.69
C ALA A 212 15.19 -10.09 16.99
N LEU A 213 14.21 -10.82 16.43
CA LEU A 213 14.47 -12.01 15.61
C LEU A 213 15.35 -11.66 14.39
N TYR A 214 15.02 -10.59 13.67
CA TYR A 214 15.77 -10.17 12.49
C TYR A 214 17.20 -9.77 12.84
N ALA A 215 17.39 -9.06 13.96
CA ALA A 215 18.70 -8.68 14.46
C ALA A 215 19.53 -9.92 14.79
N TRP A 216 18.97 -10.88 15.55
CA TRP A 216 19.65 -12.13 15.89
C TRP A 216 20.04 -12.91 14.63
N ALA A 217 19.12 -13.11 13.68
CA ALA A 217 19.42 -13.84 12.45
C ALA A 217 20.55 -13.15 11.67
N ARG A 218 20.61 -11.82 11.67
CA ARG A 218 21.67 -11.05 10.99
C ARG A 218 23.04 -11.19 11.66
N THR A 219 23.10 -11.20 12.99
CA THR A 219 24.38 -11.15 13.73
C THR A 219 24.89 -12.52 14.16
N SER A 220 24.00 -13.50 14.27
CA SER A 220 24.29 -14.77 14.97
C SER A 220 24.14 -16.01 14.08
N SER A 221 23.74 -15.86 12.82
CA SER A 221 23.72 -16.97 11.84
C SER A 221 24.76 -16.76 10.72
N PRO A 222 25.23 -17.83 10.04
CA PRO A 222 26.06 -17.70 8.84
C PRO A 222 25.42 -16.82 7.77
N VAL A 223 26.23 -16.10 6.99
CA VAL A 223 25.76 -15.14 5.98
C VAL A 223 24.99 -15.83 4.85
N ASP A 224 25.38 -17.06 4.53
CA ASP A 224 24.80 -17.93 3.50
C ASP A 224 23.68 -18.85 4.02
N ALA A 225 23.30 -18.72 5.30
CA ALA A 225 22.25 -19.53 5.89
C ALA A 225 20.89 -19.33 5.21
N VAL A 226 20.20 -20.44 4.95
CA VAL A 226 18.86 -20.51 4.38
C VAL A 226 17.85 -20.85 5.46
N PHE A 227 16.85 -19.98 5.63
CA PHE A 227 15.80 -20.15 6.62
C PHE A 227 14.52 -20.72 6.00
N LEU A 228 13.91 -21.70 6.66
CA LEU A 228 12.48 -21.97 6.52
C LEU A 228 11.73 -21.08 7.52
N ALA A 229 11.10 -20.02 7.03
CA ALA A 229 10.38 -19.05 7.87
C ALA A 229 8.91 -19.00 7.46
N PRO A 230 8.01 -18.49 8.33
CA PRO A 230 6.63 -18.27 7.97
C PRO A 230 6.53 -17.47 6.67
N PRO A 231 5.75 -17.92 5.66
CA PRO A 231 5.72 -17.30 4.33
C PRO A 231 5.18 -15.87 4.34
N ASP A 232 4.46 -15.48 5.40
CA ASP A 232 3.96 -14.14 5.65
C ASP A 232 4.89 -13.26 6.48
N LEU A 233 6.03 -13.78 6.95
CA LEU A 233 7.12 -13.01 7.55
C LEU A 233 7.97 -12.32 6.47
N TYR A 234 7.31 -11.60 5.56
CA TYR A 234 7.86 -11.14 4.29
C TYR A 234 9.04 -10.16 4.41
N ARG A 235 9.22 -9.53 5.58
CA ARG A 235 10.36 -8.64 5.83
C ARG A 235 11.61 -9.36 6.28
N PHE A 236 11.50 -10.61 6.75
CA PHE A 236 12.61 -11.37 7.31
C PHE A 236 13.84 -11.32 6.41
N ARG A 237 13.70 -11.68 5.12
CA ARG A 237 14.84 -11.69 4.18
C ARG A 237 15.53 -10.33 4.03
N LEU A 238 14.76 -9.23 4.03
CA LEU A 238 15.25 -7.89 3.77
C LEU A 238 15.93 -7.32 5.02
N VAL A 239 15.30 -7.51 6.17
CA VAL A 239 15.77 -6.96 7.45
C VAL A 239 16.82 -7.87 8.07
N ALA A 240 16.59 -9.17 8.16
CA ALA A 240 17.60 -10.12 8.65
C ALA A 240 18.81 -10.24 7.71
N ARG A 241 18.66 -9.86 6.43
CA ARG A 241 19.67 -10.04 5.38
C ARG A 241 20.12 -11.50 5.29
N ARG A 242 19.14 -12.40 5.22
CA ARG A 242 19.33 -13.85 5.13
C ARG A 242 18.44 -14.42 4.05
N ALA A 243 18.91 -15.51 3.44
CA ALA A 243 18.11 -16.23 2.47
C ALA A 243 16.92 -16.90 3.17
N VAL A 244 15.77 -16.85 2.51
CA VAL A 244 14.60 -17.65 2.90
C VAL A 244 14.31 -18.61 1.77
N TYR A 245 13.79 -19.79 2.10
CA TYR A 245 13.45 -20.80 1.11
C TYR A 245 12.42 -20.27 0.08
N ALA A 246 11.34 -19.66 0.56
CA ALA A 246 10.38 -18.88 -0.21
C ALA A 246 9.48 -18.00 0.70
N ASP A 247 8.91 -16.91 0.17
CA ASP A 247 7.93 -16.04 0.86
C ASP A 247 6.81 -15.60 -0.10
N PHE A 248 5.68 -15.10 0.43
CA PHE A 248 4.53 -14.67 -0.39
C PHE A 248 4.69 -13.31 -1.09
N LYS A 249 5.66 -12.49 -0.69
CA LYS A 249 5.71 -11.09 -1.13
C LYS A 249 6.53 -10.92 -2.40
N SER A 250 7.47 -11.81 -2.65
CA SER A 250 8.63 -11.47 -3.47
C SER A 250 8.98 -12.46 -4.57
N PRO A 251 8.04 -12.72 -5.50
CA PRO A 251 8.30 -13.60 -6.61
C PRO A 251 9.33 -12.97 -7.56
N PRO A 252 10.12 -13.80 -8.25
CA PRO A 252 10.88 -13.35 -9.42
C PRO A 252 9.93 -12.97 -10.57
N LEU A 253 10.38 -12.06 -11.44
CA LEU A 253 9.60 -11.59 -12.59
C LEU A 253 9.78 -12.48 -13.84
N ALA A 254 10.85 -13.27 -13.89
CA ALA A 254 11.09 -14.22 -14.96
C ALA A 254 10.07 -15.37 -14.88
N PRO A 255 9.45 -15.80 -16.01
CA PRO A 255 8.43 -16.85 -16.00
C PRO A 255 8.87 -18.16 -15.32
N ASP A 256 10.05 -18.68 -15.66
CA ASP A 256 10.57 -19.92 -15.05
C ASP A 256 10.79 -19.77 -13.55
N GLY A 257 11.41 -18.65 -13.14
CA GLY A 257 11.61 -18.35 -11.73
C GLY A 257 10.29 -18.26 -10.97
N LEU A 258 9.23 -17.76 -11.60
CA LEU A 258 7.92 -17.61 -10.97
C LEU A 258 7.27 -18.98 -10.72
N ILE A 259 7.40 -19.90 -11.67
CA ILE A 259 6.96 -21.29 -11.53
C ILE A 259 7.75 -21.98 -10.43
N GLU A 260 9.07 -21.82 -10.41
CA GLU A 260 9.95 -22.40 -9.39
C GLU A 260 9.63 -21.84 -7.99
N TRP A 261 9.50 -20.52 -7.84
CA TRP A 261 9.11 -19.86 -6.60
C TRP A 261 7.79 -20.40 -6.06
N HIS A 262 6.80 -20.56 -6.93
CA HIS A 262 5.51 -21.13 -6.56
C HIS A 262 5.63 -22.61 -6.15
N ALA A 263 6.43 -23.41 -6.86
CA ALA A 263 6.70 -24.80 -6.49
C ALA A 263 7.36 -24.89 -5.11
N ARG A 264 8.33 -24.03 -4.80
CA ARG A 264 8.95 -23.94 -3.45
C ARG A 264 7.92 -23.60 -2.37
N LEU A 265 7.00 -22.67 -2.64
CA LEU A 265 5.90 -22.38 -1.71
C LEU A 265 4.96 -23.57 -1.51
N CYS A 266 4.72 -24.38 -2.54
CA CYS A 266 3.93 -25.62 -2.42
C CYS A 266 4.65 -26.64 -1.52
N GLN A 267 5.94 -26.88 -1.79
CA GLN A 267 6.76 -27.80 -1.01
C GLN A 267 6.86 -27.39 0.46
N MET A 268 7.12 -26.11 0.73
CA MET A 268 7.22 -25.55 2.08
C MET A 268 5.93 -25.65 2.89
N ASN A 269 4.76 -25.58 2.25
CA ASN A 269 3.47 -25.61 2.94
C ASN A 269 2.77 -26.98 2.90
N GLY A 270 3.35 -27.98 2.21
CA GLY A 270 2.66 -29.24 1.92
C GLY A 270 1.36 -29.03 1.12
N ALA A 271 1.33 -28.00 0.29
CA ALA A 271 0.15 -27.52 -0.43
C ALA A 271 0.12 -28.02 -1.88
N LEU A 272 -1.08 -28.13 -2.45
CA LEU A 272 -1.24 -28.46 -3.86
C LEU A 272 -0.99 -27.23 -4.74
N PRO A 273 -0.47 -27.39 -5.98
CA PRO A 273 -0.17 -26.26 -6.85
C PRO A 273 -1.36 -25.38 -7.24
N THR A 274 -2.58 -25.85 -7.05
CA THR A 274 -3.81 -25.13 -7.42
C THR A 274 -4.38 -24.29 -6.27
N GLU A 275 -3.80 -24.39 -5.07
CA GLU A 275 -4.28 -23.68 -3.88
C GLU A 275 -3.91 -22.19 -3.91
N LYS A 276 -4.69 -21.36 -3.21
CA LYS A 276 -4.48 -19.90 -3.12
C LYS A 276 -3.71 -19.55 -1.86
N VAL A 277 -3.09 -18.37 -1.82
CA VAL A 277 -2.31 -17.87 -0.67
C VAL A 277 -3.00 -18.04 0.70
N PRO A 278 -4.31 -17.76 0.89
CA PRO A 278 -4.96 -17.99 2.18
C PRO A 278 -4.90 -19.46 2.64
N THR A 279 -5.02 -20.40 1.71
CA THR A 279 -4.91 -21.84 2.00
C THR A 279 -3.49 -22.22 2.38
N HIS A 280 -2.48 -21.70 1.67
CA HIS A 280 -1.07 -21.93 2.02
C HIS A 280 -0.75 -21.38 3.42
N ARG A 281 -1.22 -20.17 3.74
CA ARG A 281 -1.07 -19.57 5.07
C ARG A 281 -1.72 -20.45 6.14
N LYS A 282 -2.96 -20.86 5.93
CA LYS A 282 -3.68 -21.73 6.85
C LYS A 282 -2.95 -23.06 7.06
N ARG A 283 -2.46 -23.70 6.00
CA ARG A 283 -1.68 -24.95 6.11
C ARG A 283 -0.39 -24.78 6.90
N TRP A 284 0.34 -23.68 6.72
CA TRP A 284 1.49 -23.37 7.57
C TRP A 284 1.09 -23.29 9.04
N GLN A 285 0.04 -22.53 9.34
CA GLN A 285 -0.47 -22.32 10.71
C GLN A 285 -1.03 -23.60 11.35
N ASP A 286 -1.62 -24.48 10.54
CA ASP A 286 -2.17 -25.77 10.98
C ASP A 286 -1.09 -26.86 11.08
N SER A 287 0.11 -26.66 10.52
CA SER A 287 1.20 -27.65 10.59
C SER A 287 1.77 -27.68 12.01
N THR A 288 2.15 -28.87 12.49
CA THR A 288 2.86 -28.99 13.77
C THR A 288 4.32 -28.55 13.64
N GLY A 289 4.95 -28.24 14.78
CA GLY A 289 6.38 -27.89 14.79
C GLY A 289 7.26 -29.02 14.21
N ASP A 290 6.98 -30.28 14.57
CA ASP A 290 7.75 -31.43 14.10
C ASP A 290 7.60 -31.66 12.59
N GLU A 291 6.39 -31.46 12.04
CA GLU A 291 6.17 -31.53 10.59
C GLU A 291 6.98 -30.45 9.84
N LEU A 292 6.98 -29.23 10.36
CA LEU A 292 7.75 -28.12 9.78
C LEU A 292 9.26 -28.36 9.92
N PHE A 293 9.71 -28.95 11.02
CA PHE A 293 11.12 -29.31 11.23
C PHE A 293 11.58 -30.44 10.31
N ALA A 294 10.78 -31.50 10.15
CA ALA A 294 11.04 -32.57 9.19
C ALA A 294 11.10 -32.02 7.75
N ARG A 295 10.18 -31.12 7.41
CA ARG A 295 10.16 -30.44 6.11
C ARG A 295 11.40 -29.55 5.92
N ALA A 296 11.80 -28.81 6.94
CA ALA A 296 13.02 -27.99 6.92
C ALA A 296 14.27 -28.84 6.63
N LYS A 297 14.36 -30.04 7.21
CA LYS A 297 15.42 -31.03 6.90
C LYS A 297 15.36 -31.51 5.46
N GLN A 298 14.17 -31.92 4.99
CA GLN A 298 13.97 -32.41 3.63
C GLN A 298 14.36 -31.36 2.58
N LEU A 299 13.99 -30.09 2.82
CA LEU A 299 14.29 -28.98 1.92
C LEU A 299 15.74 -28.51 2.03
N GLY A 300 16.51 -29.04 2.99
CA GLY A 300 17.86 -28.61 3.25
C GLY A 300 17.90 -27.12 3.62
N THR A 301 17.13 -26.70 4.61
CA THR A 301 17.32 -25.38 5.23
C THR A 301 18.22 -25.50 6.45
N ASP A 302 18.91 -24.43 6.83
CA ASP A 302 19.83 -24.42 7.98
C ASP A 302 19.09 -24.09 9.28
N PHE A 303 18.02 -23.29 9.19
CA PHE A 303 17.22 -22.88 10.33
C PHE A 303 15.72 -22.96 10.03
N LEU A 304 14.93 -23.28 11.07
CA LEU A 304 13.48 -23.16 11.08
C LEU A 304 13.07 -22.03 12.01
N VAL A 305 12.23 -21.11 11.53
CA VAL A 305 11.57 -20.09 12.35
C VAL A 305 10.12 -20.47 12.59
N LEU A 306 9.69 -20.46 13.84
CA LEU A 306 8.30 -20.68 14.23
C LEU A 306 7.72 -19.50 15.00
N ASP A 307 6.44 -19.23 14.75
CA ASP A 307 5.61 -18.36 15.58
C ASP A 307 5.15 -19.12 16.82
N ARG A 308 5.39 -18.57 18.01
CA ARG A 308 5.04 -19.16 19.31
C ARG A 308 3.56 -19.00 19.68
N SER A 309 2.83 -18.13 18.98
CA SER A 309 1.40 -17.91 19.19
C SER A 309 0.52 -18.94 18.48
N ALA A 310 1.07 -19.65 17.49
CA ALA A 310 0.39 -20.73 16.79
C ALA A 310 0.53 -22.07 17.54
N THR A 311 -0.34 -23.03 17.21
CA THR A 311 -0.34 -24.43 17.66
C THR A 311 0.88 -25.23 17.18
N HIS A 312 2.07 -24.62 17.16
CA HIS A 312 3.33 -25.32 17.00
C HIS A 312 3.73 -25.93 18.34
N ASP A 313 2.90 -26.85 18.85
CA ASP A 313 3.14 -27.54 20.11
C ASP A 313 4.50 -28.27 20.03
N ARG A 314 5.44 -27.78 20.83
CA ARG A 314 6.73 -28.36 21.23
C ARG A 314 7.42 -29.25 20.18
N ILE A 315 8.33 -28.66 19.42
CA ILE A 315 9.41 -29.43 18.78
C ILE A 315 10.29 -30.03 19.89
N ALA A 316 10.70 -31.30 19.74
CA ALA A 316 11.64 -31.94 20.66
C ALA A 316 13.04 -31.26 20.72
N ALA A 317 13.42 -30.54 19.66
CA ALA A 317 14.68 -29.82 19.57
C ALA A 317 14.67 -28.56 20.44
N GLN A 318 15.82 -28.22 21.04
CA GLN A 318 15.98 -26.97 21.77
C GLN A 318 16.17 -25.80 20.80
N PRO A 319 15.51 -24.66 21.01
CA PRO A 319 15.70 -23.48 20.16
C PRO A 319 17.09 -22.87 20.39
N VAL A 320 17.74 -22.44 19.31
CA VAL A 320 18.99 -21.64 19.35
C VAL A 320 18.73 -20.16 19.61
N TYR A 321 17.48 -19.73 19.45
CA TYR A 321 16.98 -18.41 19.80
C TYR A 321 15.50 -18.48 20.14
N SER A 322 15.05 -17.70 21.11
CA SER A 322 13.62 -17.49 21.34
C SER A 322 13.35 -16.11 21.94
N ASN A 323 12.18 -15.55 21.64
CA ASN A 323 11.60 -14.41 22.32
C ASN A 323 10.11 -14.66 22.57
N ALA A 324 9.31 -13.62 22.87
CA ALA A 324 7.90 -13.80 23.18
C ALA A 324 7.08 -14.33 21.99
N ALA A 325 7.40 -13.90 20.76
CA ALA A 325 6.65 -14.25 19.56
C ALA A 325 7.27 -15.35 18.70
N PHE A 326 8.59 -15.59 18.77
CA PHE A 326 9.30 -16.46 17.84
C PHE A 326 10.29 -17.39 18.53
N ALA A 327 10.53 -18.54 17.88
CA ALA A 327 11.61 -19.45 18.20
C ALA A 327 12.34 -19.87 16.91
N VAL A 328 13.66 -20.03 17.00
CA VAL A 328 14.50 -20.52 15.90
C VAL A 328 15.18 -21.81 16.30
N PHE A 329 15.13 -22.79 15.42
CA PHE A 329 15.74 -24.11 15.62
C PHE A 329 16.81 -24.33 14.54
N ALA A 330 17.98 -24.81 14.95
CA ALA A 330 18.99 -25.29 14.00
C ALA A 330 18.51 -26.61 13.39
N VAL A 331 18.64 -26.74 12.07
CA VAL A 331 18.15 -27.89 11.31
C VAL A 331 19.31 -28.78 10.86
N ARG A 332 20.43 -28.18 10.44
CA ARG A 332 21.67 -28.84 10.05
C ARG A 332 22.80 -28.54 11.02
#